data_AF-A0A920QF88-F1
#
_entry.id   AF-A0A920QF88-F1
#
_cell.length_a   1.000
_cell.length_b   1.000
_cell.length_c   1.000
_cell.angle_alpha   90.00
_cell.angle_beta   90.00
_cell.angle_gamma   90.00
#
_symmetry.space_group_name_H-M   'P 1'
#
loop_
_entity.id
_entity.type
_entity.pdbx_description
1 polymer ?
#
loop_
_entity_poly.entity_id
_entity_poly.type
_entity_poly.pdbx_seq_one_letter_code
_entity_poly.pdbx_strand_id
1 'polypeptide(L)'
;MLFRHCLVSNSICAPSRAVILTGKHSHLNGQRTNKDTFDGSQQTVSKLLQRAGYQTAIVGKWHLKSAPTGFDHFEVLKGKASTTTRC
;
A
#
# COMPACT_ATOMS: atom_id res chain seq x y z
N MET A 1 -23.62 3.29 -0.51
CA MET A 1 -23.42 4.10 -1.73
C MET A 1 -22.61 3.27 -2.73
N LEU A 2 -22.98 3.26 -4.02
CA LEU A 2 -22.28 2.52 -5.09
C LEU A 2 -21.77 3.52 -6.14
N PHE A 3 -20.47 3.50 -6.43
CA PHE A 3 -19.88 4.30 -7.50
C PHE A 3 -19.85 3.49 -8.80
N ARG A 4 -20.67 3.89 -9.79
CA ARG A 4 -20.73 3.22 -11.12
C ARG A 4 -19.48 3.47 -11.99
N HIS A 5 -18.72 4.51 -11.67
CA HIS A 5 -17.50 4.89 -12.38
C HIS A 5 -16.35 5.08 -11.38
N CYS A 6 -15.75 3.97 -10.95
CA CYS A 6 -14.57 3.95 -10.08
C CYS A 6 -13.37 3.41 -10.86
N LEU A 7 -12.59 4.30 -11.47
CA LEU A 7 -11.48 3.93 -12.36
C LEU A 7 -10.16 3.93 -11.59
N VAL A 8 -9.26 3.03 -11.97
CA VAL A 8 -7.89 3.00 -11.48
C VAL A 8 -7.00 3.88 -12.35
N SER A 9 -6.06 4.61 -11.73
CA SER A 9 -5.13 5.48 -12.48
C SER A 9 -4.02 4.70 -13.20
N ASN A 10 -3.75 3.45 -12.79
CA ASN A 10 -2.80 2.55 -13.42
C ASN A 10 -3.28 1.10 -13.19
N SER A 11 -3.52 0.36 -14.27
CA SER A 11 -4.11 -0.99 -14.26
C SER A 11 -3.11 -2.11 -13.95
N ILE A 12 -2.07 -1.80 -13.17
CA ILE A 12 -1.06 -2.75 -12.68
C ILE A 12 -1.10 -2.77 -11.15
N CYS A 13 -0.96 -3.95 -10.55
CA CYS A 13 -1.22 -4.15 -9.13
C CYS A 13 -0.35 -3.34 -8.16
N ALA A 14 0.97 -3.26 -8.32
CA ALA A 14 1.80 -2.46 -7.42
C ALA A 14 1.54 -0.94 -7.56
N PRO A 15 1.49 -0.37 -8.79
CA PRO A 15 1.11 1.03 -9.00
C PRO A 15 -0.28 1.38 -8.45
N SER A 16 -1.29 0.55 -8.69
CA SER A 16 -2.65 0.76 -8.19
C SER A 16 -2.68 0.82 -6.65
N ARG A 17 -1.96 -0.10 -5.97
CA ARG A 17 -1.85 -0.09 -4.50
C ARG A 17 -1.15 1.15 -3.97
N ALA A 18 -0.06 1.58 -4.61
CA ALA A 18 0.64 2.80 -4.22
C ALA A 18 -0.24 4.04 -4.37
N VAL A 19 -1.07 4.11 -5.42
CA VAL A 19 -2.03 5.20 -5.62
C VAL A 19 -3.07 5.21 -4.49
N ILE A 20 -3.61 4.06 -4.10
CA ILE A 20 -4.57 3.96 -2.99
C ILE A 20 -3.94 4.44 -1.67
N LEU A 21 -2.70 4.04 -1.39
CA LEU A 21 -2.03 4.41 -0.14
C LEU A 21 -1.66 5.90 -0.07
N THR A 22 -1.26 6.49 -1.20
CA THR A 22 -0.69 7.85 -1.24
C THR A 22 -1.67 8.92 -1.70
N GLY A 23 -2.74 8.54 -2.40
CA GLY A 23 -3.64 9.48 -3.09
C GLY A 23 -3.00 10.17 -4.30
N LYS A 24 -1.81 9.74 -4.74
CA LYS A 24 -1.05 10.37 -5.83
C LYS A 24 -1.00 9.48 -7.06
N HIS A 25 -0.97 10.07 -8.24
CA HIS A 25 -0.71 9.36 -9.50
C HIS A 25 0.70 8.70 -9.50
N SER A 26 0.87 7.60 -10.24
CA SER A 26 2.11 6.81 -10.29
C SER A 26 3.37 7.60 -10.59
N HIS A 27 3.28 8.66 -11.42
CA HIS A 27 4.43 9.49 -11.74
C HIS A 27 4.90 10.36 -10.57
N LEU A 28 4.02 10.64 -9.59
CA LEU A 28 4.31 11.42 -8.37
C LEU A 28 4.67 10.55 -7.17
N ASN A 29 4.10 9.34 -7.05
CA ASN A 29 4.40 8.44 -5.93
C ASN A 29 5.62 7.52 -6.18
N GLY A 30 6.14 7.49 -7.41
CA GLY A 30 7.34 6.75 -7.80
C GLY A 30 7.11 5.27 -8.16
N GLN A 31 5.91 4.72 -7.96
CA GLN A 31 5.57 3.33 -8.27
C GLN A 31 4.87 3.25 -9.64
N ARG A 32 5.66 3.08 -10.71
CA ARG A 32 5.17 3.10 -12.11
C ARG A 32 4.94 1.69 -12.67
N THR A 33 5.69 0.72 -12.18
CA THR A 33 5.69 -0.68 -12.63
C THR A 33 5.70 -1.63 -11.44
N ASN A 34 5.55 -2.95 -11.66
CA ASN A 34 5.79 -3.94 -10.60
C ASN A 34 7.28 -4.13 -10.27
N LYS A 35 8.18 -3.47 -11.01
CA LYS A 35 9.62 -3.58 -10.79
C LYS A 35 10.13 -2.54 -9.80
N ASP A 36 9.41 -1.44 -9.58
CA ASP A 36 9.90 -0.38 -8.70
C ASP A 36 9.69 -0.72 -7.21
N THR A 37 10.54 -0.15 -6.38
CA THR A 37 10.46 -0.29 -4.92
C THR A 37 9.73 0.92 -4.37
N PHE A 38 8.66 0.70 -3.61
CA PHE A 38 7.87 1.79 -3.06
C PHE A 38 8.65 2.51 -1.95
N ASP A 39 8.79 3.83 -2.08
CA ASP A 39 9.35 4.67 -1.02
C ASP A 39 8.38 4.72 0.17
N GLY A 40 8.69 3.94 1.20
CA GLY A 40 7.90 3.87 2.43
C GLY A 40 8.07 5.08 3.35
N SER A 41 8.92 6.06 3.04
CA SER A 41 9.08 7.28 3.85
C SER A 41 7.96 8.29 3.58
N GLN A 42 7.41 8.30 2.36
CA GLN A 42 6.36 9.24 1.95
C GLN A 42 5.07 9.12 2.77
N GLN A 43 4.25 10.17 2.72
CA GLN A 43 2.92 10.17 3.37
C GLN A 43 2.02 9.08 2.79
N THR A 44 1.35 8.34 3.66
CA THR A 44 0.30 7.38 3.32
C THR A 44 -0.94 7.60 4.19
N VAL A 45 -2.11 7.19 3.71
CA VAL A 45 -3.36 7.24 4.48
C VAL A 45 -3.24 6.49 5.81
N SER A 46 -2.49 5.38 5.84
CA SER A 46 -2.26 4.60 7.05
C SER A 46 -1.51 5.40 8.12
N LYS A 47 -0.43 6.11 7.75
CA LYS A 47 0.28 7.03 8.66
C LYS A 47 -0.59 8.19 9.14
N LEU A 48 -1.49 8.70 8.28
CA LEU A 48 -2.43 9.75 8.68
C LEU A 48 -3.39 9.25 9.77
N LEU A 49 -3.96 8.07 9.57
CA LEU A 49 -4.87 7.43 10.53
C LEU A 49 -4.16 7.11 11.85
N GLN A 50 -2.95 6.54 11.77
CA GLN A 50 -2.15 6.24 12.96
C GLN A 50 -1.87 7.50 13.79
N ARG A 51 -1.49 8.62 13.14
CA ARG A 51 -1.30 9.91 13.82
C ARG A 51 -2.58 10.48 14.44
N ALA A 52 -3.74 10.13 13.89
CA ALA A 52 -5.04 10.50 14.45
C ALA A 52 -5.51 9.57 15.59
N GLY A 53 -4.67 8.63 16.04
CA GLY A 53 -4.97 7.72 17.15
C GLY A 53 -5.67 6.41 16.75
N TYR A 54 -5.74 6.11 15.45
CA TYR A 54 -6.30 4.84 14.99
C TYR A 54 -5.26 3.73 15.07
N GLN A 55 -5.70 2.54 15.49
CA GLN A 55 -4.93 1.32 15.26
C GLN A 55 -5.01 0.93 13.78
N THR A 56 -3.87 0.62 13.20
CA THR A 56 -3.70 0.40 11.77
C THR A 56 -3.09 -0.96 11.51
N ALA A 57 -3.70 -1.75 10.63
CA ALA A 57 -3.18 -3.06 10.25
C ALA A 57 -3.26 -3.28 8.73
N ILE A 58 -2.32 -4.08 8.20
CA ILE A 58 -2.38 -4.56 6.83
C ILE A 58 -2.13 -6.07 6.74
N VAL A 59 -3.09 -6.78 6.18
CA VAL A 59 -3.06 -8.24 6.07
C VAL A 59 -3.24 -8.65 4.61
N GLY A 60 -2.47 -9.64 4.16
CA GLY A 60 -2.56 -10.22 2.82
C GLY A 60 -1.51 -9.68 1.83
N LYS A 61 -1.93 -9.33 0.61
CA LYS A 61 -0.99 -9.03 -0.47
C LYS A 61 -0.48 -7.58 -0.39
N TRP A 62 0.81 -7.42 -0.09
CA TRP A 62 1.48 -6.11 -0.10
C TRP A 62 1.98 -5.71 -1.49
N HIS A 63 2.93 -6.47 -2.04
CA HIS A 63 3.47 -6.32 -3.40
C HIS A 63 4.08 -4.94 -3.73
N LEU A 64 4.64 -4.24 -2.73
CA LEU A 64 5.32 -2.94 -2.92
C LEU A 64 6.85 -3.00 -2.71
N LYS A 65 7.40 -4.21 -2.59
CA LYS A 65 8.83 -4.57 -2.41
C LYS A 65 9.55 -4.00 -1.18
N SER A 66 9.10 -2.90 -0.61
CA SER A 66 9.56 -2.38 0.68
C SER A 66 8.80 -3.00 1.86
N ALA A 67 9.29 -2.81 3.07
CA ALA A 67 8.54 -3.16 4.27
C ALA A 67 7.33 -2.21 4.45
N PRO A 68 6.16 -2.69 4.90
CA PRO A 68 5.04 -1.81 5.25
C PRO A 68 5.42 -0.80 6.33
N THR A 69 4.98 0.45 6.18
CA THR A 69 5.18 1.53 7.16
C THR A 69 3.85 2.19 7.50
N GLY A 70 3.74 2.72 8.72
CA GLY A 70 2.49 3.31 9.21
C GLY A 70 1.39 2.30 9.47
N PHE A 71 1.77 1.10 9.91
CA PHE A 71 0.87 0.05 10.39
C PHE A 71 1.41 -0.46 11.73
N ASP A 72 0.55 -0.55 12.74
CA ASP A 72 0.87 -1.13 14.04
C ASP A 72 1.03 -2.65 13.95
N HIS A 73 0.31 -3.28 13.02
CA HIS A 73 0.41 -4.70 12.72
C HIS A 73 0.45 -4.95 11.21
N PHE A 74 1.27 -5.89 10.75
CA PHE A 74 1.20 -6.34 9.37
C PHE A 74 1.50 -7.84 9.23
N GLU A 75 0.70 -8.51 8.41
CA GLU A 75 0.90 -9.89 8.01
C GLU A 75 0.82 -9.97 6.49
N VAL A 76 1.98 -9.91 5.84
CA VAL A 76 2.06 -9.79 4.38
C VAL A 76 2.66 -11.03 3.74
N LEU A 77 2.11 -11.41 2.59
CA LEU A 77 2.58 -12.58 1.83
C LEU A 77 4.00 -12.34 1.31
N LYS A 78 4.95 -13.23 1.65
CA LYS A 78 6.29 -13.29 1.05
C LYS A 78 6.29 -14.30 -0.11
N GLY A 79 5.92 -13.85 -1.32
CA GLY A 79 5.84 -14.69 -2.51
C GLY A 79 4.41 -15.10 -2.88
N LYS A 80 4.23 -16.20 -3.63
CA LYS A 80 2.90 -16.78 -3.96
C LYS A 80 2.24 -17.49 -2.75
N ALA A 81 2.92 -17.60 -1.62
CA ALA A 81 2.41 -18.21 -0.38
C ALA A 81 2.79 -17.36 0.85
N SER A 82 1.96 -17.39 1.88
CA SER A 82 2.14 -16.78 3.21
C SER A 82 3.38 -17.36 3.90
N THR A 83 4.12 -16.68 4.79
CA THR A 83 3.72 -16.01 6.03
C THR A 83 4.90 -15.16 6.51
N THR A 84 4.67 -13.96 7.06
CA THR A 84 5.56 -13.40 8.08
C THR A 84 4.72 -12.52 8.98
N THR A 85 4.23 -13.14 10.05
CA THR A 85 3.85 -12.49 11.29
C THR A 85 5.14 -12.01 11.95
N ARG A 86 5.30 -10.71 12.18
CA ARG A 86 6.07 -10.27 13.34
C ARG A 86 5.08 -10.17 14.49
N CYS A 87 5.25 -11.06 15.47
CA CYS A 87 4.83 -10.76 16.83
C CYS A 87 5.57 -9.52 17.33
#